data_AF-A0A964E4A8-F1
#
_entry.id   AF-A0A964E4A8-F1
#
_cell.length_a   1.000
_cell.length_b   1.000
_cell.length_c   1.000
_cell.angle_alpha   90.00
_cell.angle_beta   90.00
_cell.angle_gamma   90.00
#
_symmetry.space_group_name_H-M   'P 1'
#
loop_
_entity.id
_entity.type
_entity.pdbx_description
1 polymer ?
#
loop_
_entity_poly.entity_id
_entity_poly.type
_entity_poly.pdbx_seq_one_letter_code
_entity_poly.pdbx_strand_id
1 'polypeptide(L)' 'MVKRRKQDEVVGVLEFKGMTADDPKFQSWTADHRERNGGNIRVSLGATGARVMFTKEADMTFWKARSEKK' A
#
# COMPACT_ATOMS: atom_id res chain seq x y z
N MET A 1 -7.58 -27.26 -14.12
CA MET A 1 -8.11 -26.62 -12.90
C MET A 1 -7.45 -25.25 -12.76
N VAL A 2 -8.12 -24.19 -13.22
CA VAL A 2 -7.56 -22.83 -13.21
C VAL A 2 -7.53 -22.36 -11.76
N LYS A 3 -6.33 -22.13 -11.21
CA LYS A 3 -6.15 -21.63 -9.84
C LYS A 3 -6.91 -20.31 -9.73
N ARG A 4 -8.00 -20.31 -8.96
CA ARG A 4 -8.81 -19.13 -8.63
C ARG A 4 -7.86 -18.13 -7.96
N ARG A 5 -7.30 -17.19 -8.73
CA ARG A 5 -6.61 -16.03 -8.16
C ARG A 5 -7.69 -15.29 -7.41
N LYS A 6 -7.69 -15.45 -6.08
CA LYS A 6 -8.43 -14.60 -5.16
C LYS A 6 -8.07 -13.17 -5.58
N GLN A 7 -8.99 -12.49 -6.28
CA GLN A 7 -8.92 -11.05 -6.36
C GLN A 7 -9.18 -10.65 -4.91
N ASP A 8 -8.11 -10.48 -4.12
CA ASP A 8 -8.24 -9.78 -2.86
C ASP A 8 -8.90 -8.45 -3.22
N GLU A 9 -10.13 -8.27 -2.73
CA GLU A 9 -10.96 -7.13 -3.05
C GLU A 9 -10.21 -5.88 -2.60
N VAL A 10 -9.89 -5.01 -3.55
CA VAL A 10 -9.21 -3.76 -3.23
C VAL A 10 -10.24 -2.86 -2.58
N VAL A 11 -10.08 -2.63 -1.28
CA VAL A 11 -10.98 -1.77 -0.50
C VAL A 11 -10.61 -0.30 -0.61
N GLY A 12 -9.40 0.00 -1.09
CA GLY A 12 -8.99 1.38 -1.33
C GLY A 12 -7.58 1.53 -1.88
N VAL A 13 -7.29 2.74 -2.35
CA VAL A 13 -6.04 3.08 -3.03
C VAL A 13 -5.54 4.43 -2.53
N LEU A 14 -4.25 4.53 -2.20
CA LEU A 14 -3.56 5.78 -1.93
C LEU A 14 -2.46 6.01 -2.96
N GLU A 15 -2.30 7.26 -3.40
CA GLU A 15 -1.16 7.68 -4.22
C GLU A 15 -0.31 8.68 -3.44
N PHE A 16 0.97 8.35 -3.27
CA PHE A 16 1.94 9.15 -2.52
C PHE A 16 2.76 9.99 -3.50
N LYS A 17 2.32 11.23 -3.73
CA LYS A 17 3.01 12.18 -4.60
C LYS A 17 4.45 12.39 -4.14
N GLY A 18 5.40 12.24 -5.07
CA GLY A 18 6.83 12.44 -4.81
C GLY A 18 7.52 11.34 -4.00
N MET A 19 6.82 10.24 -3.67
CA MET A 19 7.46 9.00 -3.20
C MET A 19 7.50 8.00 -4.35
N THR A 20 8.56 7.20 -4.43
CA THR A 20 8.67 6.08 -5.37
C THR A 20 8.72 4.75 -4.62
N ALA A 21 8.56 3.63 -5.32
CA ALA A 21 8.68 2.30 -4.71
C ALA A 21 10.09 2.03 -4.15
N ASP A 22 11.10 2.73 -4.69
CA ASP A 22 12.50 2.66 -4.29
C ASP A 22 12.86 3.64 -3.16
N ASP A 23 11.95 4.54 -2.78
CA ASP A 23 12.19 5.50 -1.71
C ASP A 23 12.43 4.73 -0.37
N PRO A 24 13.56 4.95 0.32
CA PRO A 24 13.87 4.25 1.57
C PRO A 24 12.77 4.40 2.63
N LYS A 25 12.09 5.54 2.68
CA LYS A 25 10.97 5.78 3.59
C LYS A 25 9.78 4.91 3.21
N PHE A 26 9.47 4.81 1.93
CA PHE A 26 8.39 3.97 1.42
C PHE A 26 8.68 2.48 1.65
N GLN A 27 9.91 2.03 1.42
CA GLN A 27 10.34 0.66 1.72
C GLN A 27 10.21 0.34 3.21
N SER A 28 10.61 1.26 4.09
CA SER A 28 10.43 1.11 5.53
C SER A 28 8.96 0.97 5.92
N TRP A 29 8.06 1.75 5.31
CA TRP A 29 6.61 1.66 5.57
C TRP A 29 6.03 0.33 5.10
N THR A 30 6.49 -0.17 3.96
CA THR A 30 6.08 -1.45 3.40
C THR A 30 6.54 -2.62 4.28
N ALA A 31 7.78 -2.54 4.79
CA ALA A 31 8.34 -3.53 5.71
C ALA A 31 7.59 -3.55 7.06
N ASP A 32 7.38 -2.38 7.67
CA ASP A 32 6.60 -2.22 8.90
C ASP A 32 5.16 -2.77 8.73
N HIS A 33 4.53 -2.49 7.59
CA HIS A 33 3.20 -3.02 7.29
C HIS A 33 3.18 -4.56 7.20
N ARG A 34 4.19 -5.14 6.53
CA ARG A 34 4.32 -6.60 6.42
C ARG A 34 4.52 -7.26 7.78
N GLU A 35 5.32 -6.65 8.65
CA GLU A 35 5.58 -7.16 10.00
C GLU A 35 4.34 -7.07 10.90
N ARG A 36 3.63 -5.94 10.87
CA ARG A 36 2.50 -5.69 11.79
C ARG A 36 1.22 -6.40 11.39
N ASN A 37 0.87 -6.39 10.10
CA ASN A 37 -0.49 -6.75 9.67
C ASN A 37 -0.56 -7.99 8.78
N GLY A 38 0.58 -8.51 8.32
CA GLY A 38 0.65 -9.63 7.36
C GLY A 38 -0.21 -9.41 6.11
N GLY A 39 -0.57 -8.15 5.82
CA GLY A 39 -1.52 -7.77 4.79
C GLY A 39 -0.87 -7.76 3.42
N ASN A 40 -1.65 -8.14 2.41
CA ASN A 40 -1.26 -7.97 1.02
C ASN A 40 -1.62 -6.54 0.60
N ILE A 41 -0.59 -5.71 0.41
CA ILE A 41 -0.69 -4.46 -0.34
C ILE A 41 -0.09 -4.65 -1.72
N ARG A 42 -0.68 -4.04 -2.73
CA ARG A 42 -0.13 -4.04 -4.09
C ARG A 42 0.40 -2.65 -4.39
N VAL A 43 1.67 -2.58 -4.75
CA VAL A 43 2.33 -1.33 -5.13
C VAL A 43 2.44 -1.29 -6.66
N SER A 44 2.08 -0.15 -7.24
CA SER A 44 2.24 0.14 -8.67
C SER A 44 2.72 1.57 -8.86
N LEU A 45 3.20 1.88 -10.06
CA LEU A 45 3.48 3.27 -10.44
C LEU A 45 2.17 4.03 -10.61
N GLY A 46 2.01 5.15 -9.88
CA GLY A 46 0.92 6.11 -10.03
C GLY A 46 1.28 7.25 -10.99
N ALA A 47 0.37 8.20 -11.15
CA ALA A 47 0.58 9.34 -12.07
C ALA A 47 1.62 10.32 -11.52
N THR A 48 1.70 10.46 -10.20
CA THR A 48 2.54 11.45 -9.50
C THR A 48 3.51 10.83 -8.47
N GLY A 49 3.50 9.51 -8.33
CA GLY A 49 4.35 8.79 -7.38
C GLY A 49 3.90 7.34 -7.17
N ALA A 50 4.20 6.78 -6.00
CA ALA A 50 3.89 5.40 -5.64
C ALA A 50 2.38 5.25 -5.36
N ARG A 51 1.73 4.32 -6.06
CA ARG A 51 0.32 3.97 -5.86
C ARG A 51 0.22 2.66 -5.09
N VAL A 52 -0.51 2.68 -3.98
CA VAL A 52 -0.68 1.54 -3.08
C VAL A 52 -2.14 1.15 -3.00
N MET A 53 -2.44 -0.09 -3.37
CA MET A 53 -3.75 -0.69 -3.26
C MET A 53 -3.82 -1.54 -2.00
N PHE A 54 -4.82 -1.28 -1.19
CA PHE A 54 -5.06 -1.93 0.09
C PHE A 54 -6.20 -2.93 -0.02
N THR A 55 -6.08 -4.02 0.72
CA THR A 55 -7.10 -5.07 0.87
C THR A 55 -7.85 -4.96 2.20
N LYS A 56 -7.37 -4.10 3.12
CA LYS A 56 -8.04 -3.78 4.39
C LYS A 56 -8.12 -2.26 4.57
N GLU A 57 -9.29 -1.78 4.99
CA GLU A 57 -9.54 -0.35 5.15
C GLU A 57 -8.73 0.24 6.31
N ALA A 58 -8.55 -0.52 7.39
CA ALA A 58 -7.70 -0.11 8.52
C ALA A 58 -6.25 0.18 8.10
N ASP A 59 -5.71 -0.59 7.15
CA ASP A 59 -4.35 -0.38 6.63
C ASP A 59 -4.29 0.92 5.82
N MET A 60 -5.28 1.15 4.97
CA MET A 60 -5.39 2.38 4.20
C MET A 60 -5.48 3.59 5.13
N THR A 61 -6.37 3.55 6.12
CA THR A 61 -6.56 4.64 7.08
C THR A 61 -5.31 4.90 7.90
N PHE A 62 -4.59 3.85 8.31
CA PHE A 62 -3.31 3.98 8.99
C PHE A 62 -2.25 4.65 8.11
N TRP A 63 -2.11 4.22 6.85
CA TRP A 63 -1.15 4.82 5.91
C TRP A 63 -1.50 6.26 5.56
N LYS A 64 -2.79 6.57 5.40
CA LYS A 64 -3.29 7.93 5.20
C LYS A 64 -2.90 8.83 6.38
N ALA A 65 -3.26 8.43 7.61
CA ALA A 65 -2.91 9.19 8.82
C ALA A 65 -1.39 9.32 9.01
N ARG A 66 -0.60 8.28 8.70
CA ARG A 66 0.86 8.32 8.74
C ARG A 66 1.44 9.32 7.72
N SER A 67 0.78 9.47 6.56
CA SER A 67 1.19 10.43 5.53
C SER A 67 0.81 11.87 5.83
N GLU A 68 -0.30 12.07 6.55
CA GLU A 68 -0.79 13.39 6.96
C GLU A 68 -0.06 13.93 8.21
N LYS A 69 0.52 13.06 9.04
CA LYS A 69 1.38 13.44 10.19
C LYS A 69 2.77 13.98 9.80
N LYS A 70 2.93 14.47 8.57
CA LYS A 70 4.19 15.03 8.06
C LYS A 70 4.37 16.48 8.48
#